data_AF-A0A3S0HGL9-F1
#
_entry.id   AF-A0A3S0HGL9-F1
#
_cell.length_a   1.000
_cell.length_b   1.000
_cell.length_c   1.000
_cell.angle_alpha   90.00
_cell.angle_beta   90.00
_cell.angle_gamma   90.00
#
_symmetry.space_group_name_H-M   'P 1'
#
loop_
_entity.id
_entity.type
_entity.pdbx_description
1 polymer ?
#
loop_
_entity_poly.entity_id
_entity_poly.type
_entity_poly.pdbx_seq_one_letter_code
_entity_poly.pdbx_strand_id
1 'polypeptide(L)'
;MSELHNSPLHDRHEKLGATFTPFGPWNMPLKYGNELDEHRAVRTAAGLFDLSHMGEIRITGEQAAEYLDHAFISTLSTMPVHKAKYTMLVDDEGGILDDLLIYRLGETEFLAVPNAGNTDVVWAAMRARSKGWSVELKNESAHTVLLALQGPRAQEILLTLVSEQHKHLIEGLKYYTCAVVEVYGRKMLCARTGYTGEDGFE
;
A
#
# COMPACT_ATOMS: atom_id res chain seq x y z
N MET A 1 10.18 -26.97 4.65
CA MET A 1 9.44 -25.70 4.78
C MET A 1 10.32 -24.64 4.13
N SER A 2 9.79 -23.87 3.18
CA SER A 2 10.54 -22.74 2.63
C SER A 2 10.83 -21.74 3.74
N GLU A 3 11.99 -21.09 3.68
CA GLU A 3 12.35 -20.00 4.56
C GLU A 3 11.40 -18.82 4.32
N LEU A 4 10.79 -18.28 5.38
CA LEU A 4 9.87 -17.14 5.28
C LEU A 4 10.66 -15.84 5.09
N HIS A 5 10.09 -14.90 4.34
CA HIS A 5 10.64 -13.56 4.20
C HIS A 5 10.39 -12.73 5.46
N ASN A 6 11.36 -11.92 5.85
CA ASN A 6 11.25 -11.00 6.98
C ASN A 6 11.12 -9.56 6.46
N SER A 7 10.24 -8.78 7.09
CA SER A 7 10.16 -7.34 6.86
C SER A 7 11.50 -6.65 7.20
N PRO A 8 11.85 -5.53 6.55
CA PRO A 8 12.97 -4.67 6.96
C PRO A 8 12.92 -4.20 8.43
N LEU A 9 11.74 -4.29 9.06
CA LEU A 9 11.51 -3.94 10.47
C LEU A 9 11.53 -5.14 11.42
N HIS A 10 11.90 -6.34 10.96
CA HIS A 10 11.87 -7.57 11.76
C HIS A 10 12.61 -7.44 13.10
N ASP A 11 13.86 -6.98 13.09
CA ASP A 11 14.66 -6.76 14.31
C ASP A 11 13.98 -5.78 15.30
N ARG A 12 13.20 -4.82 14.77
CA ARG A 12 12.44 -3.89 15.61
C ARG A 12 11.27 -4.60 16.26
N HIS A 13 10.57 -5.46 15.52
CA HIS A 13 9.45 -6.25 16.03
C HIS A 13 9.90 -7.21 17.13
N GLU A 14 11.04 -7.90 16.94
CA GLU A 14 11.62 -8.79 17.96
C GLU A 14 11.94 -8.02 19.25
N LYS A 15 12.59 -6.85 19.13
CA LYS A 15 12.92 -5.99 20.28
C LYS A 15 11.69 -5.45 21.02
N LEU A 16 10.56 -5.32 20.32
CA LEU A 16 9.29 -4.92 20.90
C LEU A 16 8.51 -6.10 21.50
N GLY A 17 9.04 -7.33 21.44
CA GLY A 17 8.42 -8.52 22.01
C GLY A 17 7.31 -9.12 21.15
N ALA A 18 7.37 -8.92 19.82
CA ALA A 18 6.38 -9.49 18.93
C ALA A 18 6.36 -11.03 18.96
N THR A 19 5.16 -11.60 18.93
CA THR A 19 4.96 -13.00 18.52
C THR A 19 4.72 -13.02 17.03
N PHE A 20 5.36 -13.93 16.30
CA PHE A 20 5.28 -14.00 14.84
C PHE A 20 4.39 -15.13 14.34
N THR A 21 3.82 -14.94 13.15
CA THR A 21 3.06 -15.95 12.42
C THR A 21 3.40 -15.90 10.93
N PRO A 22 3.32 -17.04 10.20
CA PRO A 22 3.32 -17.02 8.75
C PRO A 22 2.11 -16.23 8.23
N PHE A 23 2.35 -15.33 7.29
CA PHE A 23 1.34 -14.64 6.49
C PHE A 23 1.75 -14.71 5.02
N GLY A 24 1.15 -15.65 4.28
CA GLY A 24 1.64 -16.01 2.95
C GLY A 24 3.12 -16.42 3.00
N PRO A 25 4.01 -15.83 2.17
CA PRO A 25 5.44 -16.13 2.20
C PRO A 25 6.22 -15.34 3.27
N TRP A 26 5.56 -14.54 4.11
CA TRP A 26 6.20 -13.65 5.08
C TRP A 26 6.05 -14.13 6.52
N ASN A 27 7.04 -13.78 7.36
CA ASN A 27 7.01 -13.94 8.80
C ASN A 27 6.71 -12.59 9.44
N MET A 28 5.45 -12.40 9.86
CA MET A 28 4.93 -11.10 10.30
C MET A 28 4.55 -11.11 11.78
N PRO A 29 4.65 -9.97 12.48
CA PRO A 29 4.20 -9.85 13.86
C PRO A 29 2.68 -10.06 13.92
N LEU A 30 2.24 -11.08 14.68
CA LEU A 30 0.83 -11.33 15.00
C LEU A 30 0.33 -10.35 16.07
N LYS A 31 1.17 -10.07 17.08
CA LYS A 31 0.89 -9.20 18.22
C LYS A 31 2.15 -8.90 19.03
N TYR A 32 2.13 -7.85 19.83
CA TYR A 32 3.18 -7.41 20.77
C TYR A 32 2.80 -7.61 22.23
N GLY A 33 1.69 -8.31 22.48
CA GLY A 33 1.20 -8.66 23.81
C GLY A 33 -0.23 -9.18 23.74
N ASN A 34 -1.19 -8.28 23.87
CA ASN A 34 -2.61 -8.57 23.85
C ASN A 34 -3.28 -7.94 22.62
N GLU A 35 -3.79 -8.76 21.70
CA GLU A 35 -4.44 -8.29 20.49
C GLU A 35 -5.65 -7.38 20.76
N LEU A 36 -6.33 -7.55 21.90
CA LEU A 36 -7.45 -6.67 22.28
C LEU A 36 -6.99 -5.26 22.66
N ASP A 37 -5.80 -5.13 23.23
CA ASP A 37 -5.25 -3.83 23.59
C ASP A 37 -4.74 -3.10 22.34
N GLU A 38 -4.15 -3.82 21.38
CA GLU A 38 -3.80 -3.28 20.06
C GLU A 38 -5.05 -2.82 19.30
N HIS A 39 -6.11 -3.63 19.30
CA HIS A 39 -7.41 -3.25 18.72
C HIS A 39 -8.00 -2.00 19.39
N ARG A 40 -7.99 -1.94 20.73
CA ARG A 40 -8.47 -0.74 21.47
C ARG A 40 -7.61 0.49 21.18
N ALA A 41 -6.30 0.33 21.00
CA ALA A 41 -5.42 1.43 20.64
C ALA A 41 -5.83 2.05 19.30
N VAL A 42 -6.13 1.24 18.28
CA VAL A 42 -6.66 1.72 16.99
C VAL A 42 -8.00 2.43 17.17
N ARG A 43 -8.91 1.88 17.98
CA ARG A 43 -10.26 2.45 18.17
C ARG A 43 -10.30 3.73 18.99
N THR A 44 -9.34 3.94 19.89
CA THR A 44 -9.38 5.05 20.87
C THR A 44 -8.25 6.06 20.71
N ALA A 45 -7.17 5.69 20.01
CA ALA A 45 -6.01 6.53 19.76
C ALA A 45 -5.48 6.29 18.34
N ALA A 46 -4.41 5.52 18.19
CA ALA A 46 -3.90 5.04 16.91
C ALA A 46 -3.10 3.74 17.09
N GLY A 47 -3.06 2.91 16.06
CA GLY A 47 -2.13 1.79 15.89
C GLY A 47 -1.26 2.00 14.65
N LEU A 48 0.00 1.56 14.73
CA LEU A 48 0.94 1.55 13.60
C LEU A 48 1.17 0.10 13.17
N PHE A 49 0.89 -0.18 11.91
CA PHE A 49 1.02 -1.50 11.30
C PHE A 49 2.19 -1.51 10.31
N ASP A 50 2.95 -2.59 10.32
CA ASP A 50 3.94 -2.87 9.29
C ASP A 50 3.31 -3.68 8.16
N LEU A 51 3.10 -3.01 7.03
CA LEU A 51 2.54 -3.59 5.81
C LEU A 51 3.60 -3.80 4.73
N SER A 52 4.90 -3.80 5.07
CA SER A 52 6.00 -3.97 4.10
C SER A 52 6.04 -5.34 3.41
N HIS A 53 5.11 -6.23 3.75
CA HIS A 53 4.90 -7.50 3.07
C HIS A 53 3.98 -7.38 1.84
N MET A 54 3.23 -6.29 1.71
CA MET A 54 2.41 -5.98 0.54
C MET A 54 3.28 -5.78 -0.69
N GLY A 55 2.71 -6.05 -1.87
CA GLY A 55 3.41 -5.81 -3.12
C GLY A 55 3.39 -4.33 -3.50
N GLU A 56 4.38 -3.92 -4.28
CA GLU A 56 4.50 -2.56 -4.82
C GLU A 56 4.95 -2.66 -6.27
N ILE A 57 4.05 -2.40 -7.22
CA ILE A 57 4.33 -2.50 -8.65
C ILE A 57 4.11 -1.14 -9.28
N ARG A 58 5.19 -0.48 -9.67
CA ARG A 58 5.15 0.80 -10.39
C ARG A 58 4.85 0.56 -11.87
N ILE A 59 4.01 1.42 -12.42
CA ILE A 59 3.60 1.43 -13.84
C ILE A 59 3.87 2.82 -14.39
N THR A 60 4.68 2.91 -15.45
CA THR A 60 5.01 4.18 -16.11
C THR A 60 4.87 4.08 -17.62
N GLY A 61 4.37 5.12 -18.28
CA GLY A 61 4.32 5.18 -19.74
C GLY A 61 3.10 5.94 -20.26
N GLU A 62 3.19 6.40 -21.51
CA GLU A 62 2.13 7.19 -22.15
C GLU A 62 0.81 6.43 -22.27
N GLN A 63 0.87 5.10 -22.36
CA GLN A 63 -0.32 4.24 -22.45
C GLN A 63 -0.66 3.55 -21.13
N ALA A 64 -0.10 4.02 -19.99
CA ALA A 64 -0.30 3.37 -18.70
C ALA A 64 -1.79 3.30 -18.31
N ALA A 65 -2.54 4.37 -18.58
CA ALA A 65 -3.94 4.47 -18.20
C ALA A 65 -4.82 3.48 -19.00
N GLU A 66 -4.63 3.40 -20.32
CA GLU A 66 -5.35 2.48 -21.20
C GLU A 66 -4.94 1.02 -20.98
N TYR A 67 -3.66 0.78 -20.70
CA TYR A 67 -3.19 -0.55 -20.31
C TYR A 67 -3.87 -1.02 -19.02
N LEU A 68 -4.02 -0.15 -18.02
CA LEU A 68 -4.68 -0.49 -16.77
C LEU A 68 -6.19 -0.76 -16.97
N ASP A 69 -6.86 -0.01 -17.84
CA ASP A 69 -8.25 -0.30 -18.24
C ASP A 69 -8.40 -1.67 -18.90
N HIS A 70 -7.39 -2.11 -19.67
CA HIS A 70 -7.36 -3.44 -20.25
C HIS A 70 -7.06 -4.53 -19.22
N ALA A 71 -6.17 -4.26 -18.26
CA ALA A 71 -5.67 -5.26 -17.34
C ALA A 71 -6.61 -5.55 -16.16
N PHE A 72 -7.36 -4.55 -15.68
CA PHE A 72 -8.20 -4.63 -14.47
C PHE A 72 -9.69 -4.49 -14.79
N ILE A 73 -10.55 -4.86 -13.84
CA ILE A 73 -12.02 -4.76 -14.03
C ILE A 73 -12.55 -3.32 -14.00
N SER A 74 -11.72 -2.36 -13.58
CA SER A 74 -12.11 -0.96 -13.39
C SER A 74 -11.61 -0.10 -14.54
N THR A 75 -12.39 0.91 -14.92
CA THR A 75 -11.88 2.06 -15.67
C THR A 75 -11.02 2.92 -14.75
N LEU A 76 -9.71 2.86 -14.93
CA LEU A 76 -8.65 3.55 -14.20
C LEU A 76 -8.14 4.78 -14.96
N SER A 77 -8.32 4.84 -16.28
CA SER A 77 -7.93 6.00 -17.12
C SER A 77 -8.61 7.31 -16.73
N THR A 78 -9.83 7.22 -16.18
CA THR A 78 -10.62 8.36 -15.72
C THR A 78 -10.27 8.83 -14.31
N MET A 79 -9.41 8.09 -13.60
CA MET A 79 -9.01 8.43 -12.23
C MET A 79 -8.18 9.71 -12.24
N PRO A 80 -8.54 10.76 -11.48
CA PRO A 80 -7.70 11.96 -11.39
C PRO A 80 -6.32 11.64 -10.82
N VAL A 81 -5.31 12.45 -11.16
CA VAL A 81 -4.00 12.38 -10.49
C VAL A 81 -4.19 12.59 -8.97
N HIS A 82 -3.37 11.90 -8.18
CA HIS A 82 -3.40 11.87 -6.71
C HIS A 82 -4.60 11.16 -6.10
N LYS A 83 -5.30 10.33 -6.89
CA LYS A 83 -6.38 9.45 -6.41
C LYS A 83 -5.94 8.00 -6.37
N ALA A 84 -6.56 7.28 -5.45
CA ALA A 84 -6.51 5.83 -5.38
C ALA A 84 -7.86 5.24 -5.83
N LYS A 85 -7.84 3.98 -6.27
CA LYS A 85 -9.05 3.19 -6.56
C LYS A 85 -8.82 1.74 -6.19
N TYR A 86 -9.79 1.19 -5.46
CA TYR A 86 -9.88 -0.24 -5.17
C TYR A 86 -10.46 -0.93 -6.39
N THR A 87 -9.83 -2.03 -6.80
CA THR A 87 -10.19 -2.80 -7.99
C THR A 87 -9.82 -4.26 -7.81
N MET A 88 -10.20 -5.08 -8.78
CA MET A 88 -9.81 -6.48 -8.86
C MET A 88 -9.02 -6.74 -10.14
N LEU A 89 -8.09 -7.67 -10.05
CA LEU A 89 -7.49 -8.36 -11.18
C LEU A 89 -8.16 -9.72 -11.32
N VAL A 90 -8.66 -10.04 -12.50
CA VAL A 90 -9.31 -11.32 -12.78
C VAL A 90 -8.57 -12.09 -13.87
N ASP A 91 -8.75 -13.41 -13.93
CA ASP A 91 -8.33 -14.25 -15.04
C ASP A 91 -9.29 -14.17 -16.24
N ASP A 92 -9.02 -14.96 -17.29
CA ASP A 92 -9.79 -14.92 -18.55
C ASP A 92 -11.21 -15.53 -18.41
N GLU A 93 -11.47 -16.27 -17.34
CA GLU A 93 -12.79 -16.83 -17.00
C GLU A 93 -13.55 -15.95 -16.00
N GLY A 94 -12.94 -14.86 -15.52
CA GLY A 94 -13.50 -13.94 -14.54
C GLY A 94 -13.27 -14.34 -13.08
N GLY A 95 -12.43 -15.36 -12.83
CA GLY A 95 -11.97 -15.72 -11.49
C GLY A 95 -11.08 -14.61 -10.92
N ILE A 96 -11.30 -14.23 -9.65
CA ILE A 96 -10.50 -13.18 -9.01
C ILE A 96 -9.10 -13.72 -8.70
N LEU A 97 -8.08 -13.08 -9.27
CA LEU A 97 -6.68 -13.33 -8.95
C LEU A 97 -6.26 -12.56 -7.70
N ASP A 98 -6.67 -11.29 -7.59
CA ASP A 98 -6.41 -10.45 -6.42
C ASP A 98 -7.36 -9.25 -6.37
N ASP A 99 -7.57 -8.73 -5.17
CA ASP A 99 -8.11 -7.39 -4.94
C ASP A 99 -7.00 -6.44 -4.46
N LEU A 100 -7.01 -5.19 -4.94
CA LEU A 100 -5.88 -4.30 -4.72
C LEU A 100 -6.23 -2.83 -4.94
N LEU A 101 -5.29 -1.96 -4.52
CA LEU A 101 -5.33 -0.54 -4.80
C LEU A 101 -4.45 -0.18 -6.00
N ILE A 102 -4.95 0.74 -6.82
CA ILE A 102 -4.19 1.47 -7.83
C ILE A 102 -4.16 2.94 -7.43
N TYR A 103 -2.97 3.53 -7.35
CA TYR A 103 -2.77 4.96 -7.18
C TYR A 103 -2.34 5.58 -8.51
N ARG A 104 -2.90 6.74 -8.89
CA ARG A 104 -2.40 7.56 -10.00
C ARG A 104 -1.51 8.65 -9.42
N LEU A 105 -0.21 8.50 -9.59
CA LEU A 105 0.80 9.38 -8.98
C LEU A 105 1.12 10.58 -9.88
N GLY A 106 0.94 10.43 -11.19
CA GLY A 106 1.11 11.46 -12.20
C GLY A 106 0.27 11.18 -13.44
N GLU A 107 0.47 11.94 -14.50
CA GLU A 107 -0.29 11.75 -15.75
C GLU A 107 -0.03 10.38 -16.39
N THR A 108 1.21 9.90 -16.29
CA THR A 108 1.68 8.66 -16.91
C THR A 108 2.32 7.71 -15.89
N GLU A 109 2.02 7.88 -14.61
CA GLU A 109 2.62 7.13 -13.51
C GLU A 109 1.57 6.63 -12.52
N PHE A 110 1.59 5.33 -12.26
CA PHE A 110 0.68 4.64 -11.36
C PHE A 110 1.45 3.67 -10.45
N LEU A 111 0.83 3.29 -9.35
CA LEU A 111 1.34 2.30 -8.41
C LEU A 111 0.23 1.31 -8.07
N ALA A 112 0.49 0.03 -8.27
CA ALA A 112 -0.39 -1.06 -7.86
C ALA A 112 0.13 -1.69 -6.56
N VAL A 113 -0.77 -1.85 -5.59
CA VAL A 113 -0.46 -2.41 -4.26
C VAL A 113 -1.26 -3.69 -4.04
N PRO A 114 -0.78 -4.85 -4.56
CA PRO A 114 -1.43 -6.15 -4.37
C PRO A 114 -1.21 -6.76 -2.98
N ASN A 115 -2.03 -7.76 -2.64
CA ASN A 115 -1.86 -8.52 -1.42
C ASN A 115 -0.52 -9.28 -1.41
N ALA A 116 0.07 -9.43 -0.23
CA ALA A 116 1.37 -10.09 -0.05
C ALA A 116 1.44 -11.50 -0.64
N GLY A 117 0.40 -12.31 -0.43
CA GLY A 117 0.35 -13.69 -0.94
C GLY A 117 0.20 -13.80 -2.45
N ASN A 118 -0.28 -12.75 -3.11
CA ASN A 118 -0.64 -12.75 -4.53
C ASN A 118 0.28 -11.84 -5.37
N THR A 119 1.29 -11.21 -4.77
CA THR A 119 2.17 -10.25 -5.46
C THR A 119 2.81 -10.86 -6.71
N ASP A 120 3.30 -12.10 -6.64
CA ASP A 120 3.91 -12.78 -7.79
C ASP A 120 2.88 -13.12 -8.88
N VAL A 121 1.65 -13.49 -8.48
CA VAL A 121 0.54 -13.79 -9.39
C VAL A 121 0.14 -12.52 -10.15
N VAL A 122 -0.08 -11.42 -9.42
CA VAL A 122 -0.40 -10.10 -9.99
C VAL A 122 0.71 -9.62 -10.91
N TRP A 123 1.97 -9.70 -10.47
CA TRP A 123 3.13 -9.32 -11.27
C TRP A 123 3.25 -10.10 -12.58
N ALA A 124 3.05 -11.42 -12.53
CA ALA A 124 3.08 -12.26 -13.72
C ALA A 124 1.94 -11.90 -14.70
N ALA A 125 0.72 -11.74 -14.20
CA ALA A 125 -0.44 -11.37 -15.01
C ALA A 125 -0.30 -9.98 -15.63
N MET A 126 0.14 -8.97 -14.87
CA MET A 126 0.38 -7.62 -15.36
C MET A 126 1.43 -7.60 -16.48
N ARG A 127 2.57 -8.29 -16.30
CA ARG A 127 3.61 -8.40 -17.34
C ARG A 127 3.14 -9.14 -18.58
N ALA A 128 2.32 -10.16 -18.43
CA ALA A 128 1.77 -10.86 -19.59
C ALA A 128 0.87 -9.94 -20.43
N ARG A 129 0.04 -9.12 -19.74
CA ARG A 129 -0.90 -8.17 -20.34
C ARG A 129 -0.27 -6.89 -20.86
N SER A 130 0.98 -6.58 -20.48
CA SER A 130 1.67 -5.36 -20.94
C SER A 130 2.28 -5.50 -22.34
N LYS A 131 2.30 -6.71 -22.91
CA LYS A 131 2.84 -6.93 -24.27
C LYS A 131 2.06 -6.12 -25.30
N GLY A 132 2.77 -5.33 -26.09
CA GLY A 132 2.18 -4.47 -27.13
C GLY A 132 1.75 -3.07 -26.64
N TRP A 133 1.90 -2.79 -25.34
CA TRP A 133 1.66 -1.47 -24.76
C TRP A 133 3.00 -0.74 -24.53
N SER A 134 3.00 0.58 -24.72
CA SER A 134 4.11 1.47 -24.36
C SER A 134 4.07 1.77 -22.86
N VAL A 135 4.39 0.75 -22.06
CA VAL A 135 4.44 0.81 -20.60
C VAL A 135 5.66 0.06 -20.05
N GLU A 136 6.22 0.59 -18.97
CA GLU A 136 7.23 -0.05 -18.15
C GLU A 136 6.58 -0.46 -16.82
N LEU A 137 6.81 -1.72 -16.42
CA LEU A 137 6.39 -2.24 -15.12
C LEU A 137 7.64 -2.53 -14.30
N LYS A 138 7.63 -2.12 -13.03
CA LYS A 138 8.72 -2.38 -12.09
C LYS A 138 8.17 -2.86 -10.75
N ASN A 139 8.58 -4.05 -10.34
CA ASN A 139 8.29 -4.56 -9.00
C ASN A 139 9.28 -3.95 -8.01
N GLU A 140 8.77 -3.10 -7.12
CA GLU A 140 9.52 -2.36 -6.09
C GLU A 140 9.30 -2.95 -4.69
N SER A 141 8.54 -4.04 -4.55
CA SER A 141 8.13 -4.62 -3.25
C SER A 141 9.31 -4.86 -2.30
N ALA A 142 10.43 -5.40 -2.81
CA ALA A 142 11.62 -5.67 -2.00
C ALA A 142 12.40 -4.41 -1.55
N HIS A 143 12.01 -3.23 -2.04
CA HIS A 143 12.70 -1.96 -1.83
C HIS A 143 11.82 -0.88 -1.20
N THR A 144 10.57 -1.21 -0.87
CA THR A 144 9.58 -0.28 -0.32
C THR A 144 9.12 -0.75 1.05
N VAL A 145 9.05 0.18 1.99
CA VAL A 145 8.41 -0.03 3.30
C VAL A 145 7.05 0.65 3.26
N LEU A 146 6.02 -0.08 3.68
CA LEU A 146 4.66 0.43 3.78
C LEU A 146 4.21 0.34 5.24
N LEU A 147 3.75 1.46 5.80
CA LEU A 147 3.32 1.56 7.19
C LEU A 147 1.92 2.14 7.25
N ALA A 148 0.98 1.48 7.92
CA ALA A 148 -0.35 2.05 8.13
C ALA A 148 -0.46 2.64 9.53
N LEU A 149 -0.70 3.95 9.64
CA LEU A 149 -1.04 4.63 10.89
C LEU A 149 -2.56 4.87 10.94
N GLN A 150 -3.25 4.16 11.82
CA GLN A 150 -4.71 4.02 11.77
C GLN A 150 -5.34 4.31 13.14
N GLY A 151 -6.40 5.11 13.16
CA GLY A 151 -7.16 5.47 14.37
C GLY A 151 -7.54 6.96 14.43
N PRO A 152 -8.44 7.35 15.35
CA PRO A 152 -8.97 8.71 15.43
C PRO A 152 -7.91 9.79 15.70
N ARG A 153 -6.72 9.41 16.21
CA ARG A 153 -5.58 10.32 16.44
C ARG A 153 -4.47 10.20 15.39
N ALA A 154 -4.67 9.41 14.32
CA ALA A 154 -3.66 9.19 13.29
C ALA A 154 -3.20 10.49 12.63
N GLN A 155 -4.14 11.36 12.24
CA GLN A 155 -3.82 12.65 11.63
C GLN A 155 -3.01 13.56 12.58
N GLU A 156 -3.42 13.64 13.85
CA GLU A 156 -2.71 14.42 14.88
C GLU A 156 -1.26 13.95 15.01
N ILE A 157 -1.04 12.63 15.10
CA ILE A 157 0.29 12.04 15.21
C ILE A 157 1.12 12.32 13.94
N LEU A 158 0.57 12.08 12.76
CA LEU A 158 1.28 12.28 11.49
C LEU A 158 1.74 13.73 11.30
N LEU A 159 0.91 14.70 11.72
CA LEU A 159 1.25 16.13 11.66
C LEU A 159 2.45 16.49 12.54
N THR A 160 2.79 15.71 13.56
CA THR A 160 4.00 15.93 14.36
C THR A 160 5.29 15.47 13.67
N LEU A 161 5.17 14.62 12.64
CA LEU A 161 6.30 13.98 11.95
C LEU A 161 6.61 14.63 10.60
N VAL A 162 5.57 15.12 9.93
CA VAL A 162 5.69 15.74 8.61
C VAL A 162 6.32 17.13 8.70
N SER A 163 7.14 17.50 7.72
CA SER A 163 7.71 18.85 7.61
C SER A 163 6.61 19.92 7.63
N GLU A 164 6.87 21.08 8.25
CA GLU A 164 5.91 22.20 8.35
C GLU A 164 5.26 22.57 7.00
N GLN A 165 6.06 22.59 5.93
CA GLN A 165 5.60 22.90 4.57
C GLN A 165 4.55 21.93 4.02
N HIS A 166 4.46 20.70 4.52
CA HIS A 166 3.54 19.66 4.03
C HIS A 166 2.36 19.39 4.96
N LYS A 167 2.26 20.05 6.13
CA LYS A 167 1.13 19.86 7.06
C LYS A 167 -0.23 20.12 6.40
N HIS A 168 -0.32 21.20 5.63
CA HIS A 168 -1.54 21.57 4.90
C HIS A 168 -1.97 20.50 3.89
N LEU A 169 -1.04 19.71 3.34
CA LEU A 169 -1.36 18.58 2.45
C LEU A 169 -2.03 17.46 3.23
N ILE A 170 -1.51 17.13 4.41
CA ILE A 170 -2.09 16.08 5.28
C ILE A 170 -3.50 16.50 5.76
N GLU A 171 -3.68 17.74 6.18
CA GLU A 171 -4.97 18.27 6.62
C GLU A 171 -6.01 18.28 5.48
N GLY A 172 -5.57 18.59 4.26
CA GLY A 172 -6.40 18.65 3.07
C GLY A 172 -6.62 17.31 2.37
N LEU A 173 -5.86 16.27 2.74
CA LEU A 173 -5.92 14.95 2.09
C LEU A 173 -7.29 14.32 2.34
N LYS A 174 -8.05 14.06 1.27
CA LYS A 174 -9.36 13.41 1.36
C LYS A 174 -9.19 11.89 1.32
N TYR A 175 -10.22 11.17 1.76
CA TYR A 175 -10.25 9.71 1.62
C TYR A 175 -9.93 9.27 0.18
N TYR A 176 -9.10 8.23 0.03
CA TYR A 176 -8.64 7.70 -1.26
C TYR A 176 -7.89 8.74 -2.13
N THR A 177 -7.15 9.64 -1.47
CA THR A 177 -6.15 10.49 -2.15
C THR A 177 -4.77 10.22 -1.58
N CYS A 178 -3.74 10.59 -2.35
CA CYS A 178 -2.35 10.51 -1.94
C CYS A 178 -1.59 11.80 -2.27
N ALA A 179 -0.51 12.06 -1.56
CA ALA A 179 0.43 13.13 -1.85
C ALA A 179 1.83 12.70 -1.46
N VAL A 180 2.83 13.27 -2.11
CA VAL A 180 4.21 13.14 -1.64
C VAL A 180 4.45 14.16 -0.55
N VAL A 181 4.88 13.68 0.62
CA VAL A 181 5.24 14.51 1.77
C VAL A 181 6.67 14.22 2.19
N GLU A 182 7.18 15.01 3.13
CA GLU A 182 8.52 14.83 3.69
C GLU A 182 8.42 14.58 5.18
N VAL A 183 9.00 13.47 5.63
CA VAL A 183 9.09 13.07 7.04
C VAL A 183 10.57 12.85 7.34
N TYR A 184 11.11 13.57 8.33
CA TYR A 184 12.54 13.54 8.68
C TYR A 184 13.50 13.70 7.47
N GLY A 185 13.18 14.60 6.52
CA GLY A 185 14.01 14.85 5.34
C GLY A 185 13.90 13.77 4.24
N ARG A 186 12.99 12.81 4.38
CA ARG A 186 12.75 11.74 3.39
C ARG A 186 11.39 11.93 2.74
N LYS A 187 11.37 11.86 1.41
CA LYS A 187 10.13 11.84 0.64
C LYS A 187 9.40 10.53 0.87
N MET A 188 8.10 10.61 1.15
CA MET A 188 7.21 9.48 1.33
C MET A 188 5.93 9.74 0.54
N LEU A 189 5.42 8.71 -0.14
CA LEU A 189 4.02 8.74 -0.58
C LEU A 189 3.16 8.55 0.66
N CYS A 190 2.26 9.48 0.92
CA CYS A 190 1.27 9.37 1.98
C CYS A 190 -0.11 9.30 1.35
N ALA A 191 -0.89 8.28 1.70
CA ALA A 191 -2.26 8.09 1.27
C ALA A 191 -3.21 8.10 2.47
N ARG A 192 -4.40 8.68 2.33
CA ARG A 192 -5.47 8.56 3.33
C ARG A 192 -6.33 7.34 3.00
N THR A 193 -5.73 6.19 3.21
CA THR A 193 -6.27 4.84 2.99
C THR A 193 -6.08 3.99 4.26
N GLY A 194 -6.72 2.82 4.30
CA GLY A 194 -6.69 1.99 5.49
C GLY A 194 -7.65 0.80 5.45
N TYR A 195 -7.41 -0.15 6.35
CA TYR A 195 -8.14 -1.41 6.45
C TYR A 195 -8.83 -1.62 7.81
N THR A 196 -8.94 -0.57 8.63
CA THR A 196 -9.38 -0.69 10.03
C THR A 196 -10.81 -0.20 10.28
N GLY A 197 -11.39 0.57 9.35
CA GLY A 197 -12.66 1.27 9.51
C GLY A 197 -12.57 2.61 10.25
N GLU A 198 -11.41 2.95 10.82
CA GLU A 198 -11.13 4.30 11.34
C GLU A 198 -10.55 5.19 10.24
N ASP A 199 -10.42 6.47 10.55
CA ASP A 199 -9.51 7.35 9.80
C ASP A 199 -8.06 6.88 9.95
N GLY A 200 -7.21 7.23 8.98
CA GLY A 200 -5.83 6.75 8.96
C GLY A 200 -5.11 7.07 7.66
N PHE A 201 -3.82 6.76 7.68
CA PHE A 201 -2.90 6.98 6.58
C PHE A 201 -2.02 5.75 6.36
N GLU A 202 -1.51 5.64 5.15
CA GLU A 202 -0.48 4.70 4.70
C GLU A 202 0.67 5.45 4.04
#